data_AF-A0A3D1E7V1-F1
#
_entry.id   AF-A0A3D1E7V1-F1
#
_cell.length_a   1.000
_cell.length_b   1.000
_cell.length_c   1.000
_cell.angle_alpha   90.00
_cell.angle_beta   90.00
_cell.angle_gamma   90.00
#
_symmetry.space_group_name_H-M   'P 1'
#
loop_
_entity.id
_entity.type
_entity.pdbx_description
1 polymer ?
#
loop_
_entity_poly.entity_id
_entity_poly.type
_entity_poly.pdbx_seq_one_letter_code
_entity_poly.pdbx_strand_id
1 'polypeptide(L)'
;MTNLDTVRSSAASLIQLERGKIPPQALDLEEVVLGAMLIDKKGVDEIIDILHPEVFYREAHQHIYQAIFTLFESSEPIDLLTVSAELKKSGKLDAVGGNHYLIGLTQKVASSAHIEFHARIILQKYIQRSLIKISNEIIQEAYDESTDVFDLLDAAESKLYDVTQGNIKRSAETAQNLVIQAKKKIEEIANKEGLSGVPSGFDQLDKLTSGWQPSDLVIVAARPGMGKTALTLSMARNIAVNGQIGVAFFSLEMSSVQLITRLISAETGLS
;
A
#
# COMPACT_ATOMS: atom_id res chain seq x y z
N MET A 1 -16.21 32.56 -54.48
CA MET A 1 -16.79 31.91 -53.30
C MET A 1 -16.05 30.60 -53.11
N THR A 2 -14.98 30.62 -52.33
CA THR A 2 -14.07 29.48 -52.18
C THR A 2 -13.65 29.41 -50.73
N ASN A 3 -14.20 28.39 -50.04
CA ASN A 3 -13.69 27.66 -48.88
C ASN A 3 -12.96 28.46 -47.79
N LEU A 4 -13.74 28.99 -46.83
CA LEU A 4 -13.23 29.40 -45.51
C LEU A 4 -13.31 28.29 -44.43
N ASP A 5 -13.89 27.13 -44.75
CA ASP A 5 -14.20 26.10 -43.73
C ASP A 5 -13.09 25.07 -43.48
N THR A 6 -12.00 25.08 -44.27
CA THR A 6 -10.90 24.10 -44.13
C THR A 6 -9.80 24.48 -43.14
N VAL A 7 -9.85 25.67 -42.53
CA VAL A 7 -8.77 26.14 -41.63
C VAL A 7 -9.01 25.80 -40.15
N ARG A 8 -10.23 25.40 -39.75
CA ARG A 8 -10.55 25.13 -38.33
C ARG A 8 -10.27 23.71 -37.86
N SER A 9 -9.94 22.78 -38.76
CA SER A 9 -9.73 21.35 -38.42
C SER A 9 -8.27 20.97 -38.08
N SER A 10 -7.30 21.88 -38.24
CA SER A 10 -5.87 21.54 -38.12
C SER A 10 -5.23 21.86 -36.77
N ALA A 11 -5.87 22.67 -35.92
CA ALA A 11 -5.26 23.14 -34.67
C ALA A 11 -5.27 22.08 -33.55
N ALA A 12 -6.35 21.31 -33.42
CA ALA A 12 -6.46 20.27 -32.39
C ALA A 12 -5.54 19.06 -32.62
N SER A 13 -5.01 18.90 -33.84
CA SER A 13 -4.07 17.84 -34.22
C SER A 13 -2.59 18.23 -34.08
N LEU A 14 -2.25 19.49 -33.77
CA LEU A 14 -0.86 19.98 -33.83
C LEU A 14 0.06 19.51 -32.69
N ILE A 15 -0.46 18.83 -31.65
CA ILE A 15 0.39 18.24 -30.58
C ILE A 15 0.65 16.75 -30.83
N GLN A 16 0.02 16.16 -31.85
CA GLN A 16 0.30 14.79 -32.23
C GLN A 16 1.62 14.73 -33.02
N LEU A 17 2.68 14.27 -32.34
CA LEU A 17 3.87 13.62 -32.92
C LEU A 17 5.07 14.48 -33.39
N GLU A 18 5.53 15.50 -32.65
CA GLU A 18 6.89 16.01 -32.92
C GLU A 18 8.01 14.97 -32.62
N ARG A 19 7.70 13.83 -31.97
CA ARG A 19 8.73 12.90 -31.50
C ARG A 19 8.51 11.40 -31.67
N GLY A 20 7.40 10.92 -32.27
CA GLY A 20 7.16 9.47 -32.43
C GLY A 20 7.27 8.67 -31.11
N LYS A 21 7.16 9.35 -29.96
CA LYS A 21 7.38 8.76 -28.64
C LYS A 21 6.13 8.06 -28.20
N ILE A 22 6.25 6.76 -27.98
CA ILE A 22 5.23 5.93 -27.36
C ILE A 22 5.06 6.40 -25.91
N PRO A 23 3.82 6.48 -25.37
CA PRO A 23 3.61 6.81 -23.96
C PRO A 23 4.47 5.92 -23.04
N PRO A 24 4.97 6.45 -21.91
CA PRO A 24 5.78 5.68 -20.98
C PRO A 24 5.06 4.41 -20.51
N GLN A 25 5.71 3.26 -20.75
CA GLN A 25 5.21 1.93 -20.42
C GLN A 25 6.39 1.00 -20.10
N ALA A 26 6.10 -0.10 -19.39
CA ALA A 26 7.06 -1.15 -19.07
C ALA A 26 6.37 -2.53 -19.14
N LEU A 27 5.96 -2.93 -20.35
CA LEU A 27 5.12 -4.12 -20.57
C LEU A 27 5.76 -5.40 -20.05
N ASP A 28 7.06 -5.56 -20.24
CA ASP A 28 7.78 -6.75 -19.75
C ASP A 28 7.72 -6.85 -18.21
N LEU A 29 7.80 -5.71 -17.52
CA LEU A 29 7.69 -5.67 -16.06
C LEU A 29 6.26 -5.91 -15.59
N GLU A 30 5.26 -5.40 -16.31
CA GLU A 30 3.86 -5.69 -16.02
C GLU A 30 3.57 -7.19 -16.08
N GLU A 31 4.09 -7.88 -17.11
CA GLU A 31 3.92 -9.33 -17.25
C GLU A 31 4.61 -10.12 -16.13
N VAL A 32 5.82 -9.71 -15.75
CA VAL A 32 6.57 -10.33 -14.63
C VAL A 32 5.86 -10.11 -13.30
N VAL A 33 5.35 -8.91 -13.03
CA VAL A 33 4.62 -8.57 -11.80
C VAL A 33 3.35 -9.40 -11.68
N LEU A 34 2.51 -9.42 -12.72
CA LEU A 34 1.29 -10.23 -12.70
C LEU A 34 1.60 -11.72 -12.61
N GLY A 35 2.59 -12.21 -13.35
CA GLY A 35 3.01 -13.61 -13.27
C GLY A 35 3.45 -13.99 -11.86
N ALA A 36 4.18 -13.11 -11.15
CA ALA A 36 4.68 -13.41 -9.82
C ALA A 36 3.53 -13.46 -8.80
N MET A 37 2.56 -12.56 -8.91
CA MET A 37 1.34 -12.56 -8.09
C MET A 37 0.49 -13.82 -8.28
N LEU A 38 0.54 -14.45 -9.47
CA LEU A 38 -0.16 -15.71 -9.76
C LEU A 38 0.55 -16.97 -9.23
N ILE A 39 1.85 -16.87 -8.90
CA ILE A 39 2.67 -18.01 -8.46
C ILE A 39 2.85 -18.00 -6.94
N ASP A 40 3.17 -16.83 -6.36
CA ASP A 40 3.56 -16.68 -4.97
C ASP A 40 2.65 -15.68 -4.25
N LYS A 41 1.98 -16.15 -3.20
CA LYS A 41 1.14 -15.32 -2.33
C LYS A 41 1.92 -14.14 -1.74
N LYS A 42 3.22 -14.31 -1.43
CA LYS A 42 4.05 -13.20 -0.92
C LYS A 42 4.15 -12.05 -1.90
N GLY A 43 4.18 -12.35 -3.20
CA GLY A 43 4.17 -11.33 -4.24
C GLY A 43 2.88 -10.50 -4.24
N VAL A 44 1.75 -11.07 -3.82
CA VAL A 44 0.52 -10.30 -3.64
C VAL A 44 0.65 -9.35 -2.45
N ASP A 45 1.01 -9.88 -1.27
CA ASP A 45 1.08 -9.11 -0.03
C ASP A 45 2.03 -7.90 -0.14
N GLU A 46 3.15 -8.03 -0.87
CA GLU A 46 4.11 -6.94 -1.07
C GLU A 46 3.66 -5.87 -2.08
N ILE A 47 2.80 -6.24 -3.06
CA ILE A 47 2.48 -5.38 -4.22
C ILE A 47 1.09 -4.75 -4.11
N ILE A 48 0.16 -5.38 -3.39
CA ILE A 48 -1.25 -4.96 -3.32
C ILE A 48 -1.42 -3.54 -2.80
N ASP A 49 -0.52 -3.09 -1.91
CA ASP A 49 -0.51 -1.74 -1.35
C ASP A 49 0.16 -0.69 -2.26
N ILE A 50 0.94 -1.14 -3.26
CA ILE A 50 1.74 -0.28 -4.13
C ILE A 50 1.00 0.05 -5.43
N LEU A 51 0.27 -0.93 -5.98
CA LEU A 51 -0.33 -0.82 -7.32
C LEU A 51 -1.84 -0.72 -7.27
N HIS A 52 -2.40 -0.09 -8.29
CA HIS A 52 -3.83 -0.06 -8.58
C HIS A 52 -4.06 -0.46 -10.04
N PRO A 53 -5.25 -0.95 -10.41
CA PRO A 53 -5.52 -1.47 -11.76
C PRO A 53 -5.11 -0.51 -12.88
N GLU A 54 -5.34 0.80 -12.73
CA GLU A 54 -5.08 1.84 -13.73
C GLU A 54 -3.59 2.08 -14.02
N VAL A 55 -2.71 1.61 -13.13
CA VAL A 55 -1.26 1.76 -13.26
C VAL A 55 -0.73 0.98 -14.48
N PHE A 56 -1.34 -0.15 -14.80
CA PHE A 56 -0.97 -0.97 -15.94
C PHE A 56 -1.34 -0.30 -17.26
N TYR A 57 -0.43 -0.34 -18.24
CA TYR A 57 -0.68 0.26 -19.55
C TYR A 57 -1.63 -0.58 -20.40
N ARG A 58 -1.49 -1.92 -20.38
CA ARG A 58 -2.39 -2.81 -21.12
C ARG A 58 -3.68 -3.02 -20.36
N GLU A 59 -4.82 -2.78 -21.02
CA GLU A 59 -6.15 -3.01 -20.45
C GLU A 59 -6.34 -4.46 -19.95
N ALA A 60 -5.80 -5.44 -20.68
CA ALA A 60 -5.77 -6.84 -20.24
C ALA A 60 -5.11 -7.01 -18.87
N HIS A 61 -3.98 -6.34 -18.62
CA HIS A 61 -3.28 -6.38 -17.35
C HIS A 61 -4.08 -5.68 -16.23
N GLN A 62 -4.79 -4.59 -16.56
CA GLN A 62 -5.68 -3.92 -15.61
C GLN A 62 -6.79 -4.87 -15.13
N HIS A 63 -7.40 -5.63 -16.06
CA HIS A 63 -8.43 -6.59 -15.73
C HIS A 63 -7.92 -7.77 -14.90
N ILE A 64 -6.73 -8.28 -15.22
CA ILE A 64 -6.09 -9.36 -14.44
C ILE A 64 -5.81 -8.86 -13.01
N TYR A 65 -5.21 -7.67 -12.86
CA TYR A 65 -4.95 -7.09 -11.55
C TYR A 65 -6.23 -6.83 -10.76
N GLN A 66 -7.29 -6.34 -11.41
CA GLN A 66 -8.59 -6.13 -10.77
C GLN A 66 -9.19 -7.44 -10.23
N ALA A 67 -9.06 -8.55 -10.97
CA ALA A 67 -9.50 -9.86 -10.51
C ALA A 67 -8.68 -10.32 -9.28
N ILE A 68 -7.36 -10.15 -9.31
CA ILE A 68 -6.48 -10.42 -8.16
C ILE A 68 -6.89 -9.59 -6.94
N PHE A 69 -7.14 -8.28 -7.13
CA PHE A 69 -7.56 -7.37 -6.07
C PHE A 69 -8.91 -7.78 -5.46
N THR A 70 -9.87 -8.20 -6.29
CA THR A 70 -11.20 -8.65 -5.84
C THR A 70 -11.11 -9.92 -5.00
N LEU A 71 -10.27 -10.87 -5.43
CA LEU A 71 -10.00 -12.10 -4.66
C LEU A 71 -9.30 -11.80 -3.34
N PHE A 72 -8.34 -10.85 -3.34
CA PHE A 72 -7.66 -10.38 -2.14
C PHE A 72 -8.64 -9.78 -1.13
N GLU A 73 -9.52 -8.87 -1.55
CA GLU A 73 -10.55 -8.28 -0.67
C GLU A 73 -11.51 -9.34 -0.11
N SER A 74 -11.82 -10.37 -0.90
CA SER A 74 -12.67 -11.50 -0.50
C SER A 74 -11.93 -12.53 0.36
N SER A 75 -10.64 -12.32 0.64
CA SER A 75 -9.76 -13.28 1.34
C SER A 75 -9.71 -14.67 0.69
N GLU A 76 -9.94 -14.73 -0.63
CA GLU A 76 -9.85 -15.96 -1.42
C GLU A 76 -8.38 -16.23 -1.83
N PRO A 77 -8.00 -17.51 -2.00
CA PRO A 77 -6.67 -17.83 -2.51
C PRO A 77 -6.49 -17.24 -3.91
N ILE A 78 -5.29 -16.72 -4.18
CA ILE A 78 -4.94 -16.11 -5.46
C ILE A 78 -3.93 -17.01 -6.14
N ASP A 79 -4.38 -17.61 -7.24
CA ASP A 79 -3.60 -18.46 -8.12
C ASP A 79 -4.17 -18.37 -9.55
N LEU A 80 -3.54 -19.05 -10.49
CA LEU A 80 -3.99 -19.04 -11.90
C LEU A 80 -5.45 -19.50 -12.08
N LEU A 81 -5.91 -20.49 -11.32
CA LEU A 81 -7.24 -21.07 -11.51
C LEU A 81 -8.33 -20.18 -10.93
N THR A 82 -8.09 -19.63 -9.74
CA THR A 82 -9.00 -18.70 -9.05
C THR A 82 -9.13 -17.38 -9.80
N VAL A 83 -8.01 -16.82 -10.28
CA VAL A 83 -8.03 -15.60 -11.12
C VAL A 83 -8.74 -15.85 -12.45
N SER A 84 -8.50 -17.01 -13.10
CA SER A 84 -9.24 -17.40 -14.31
C SER A 84 -10.75 -17.51 -14.05
N ALA A 85 -11.16 -18.11 -12.92
CA ALA A 85 -12.56 -18.23 -12.53
C ALA A 85 -13.21 -16.87 -12.29
N GLU A 86 -12.55 -15.95 -11.59
CA GLU A 86 -13.06 -14.60 -11.34
C GLU A 86 -13.12 -13.76 -12.62
N LEU A 87 -12.14 -13.89 -13.52
CA LEU A 87 -12.20 -13.27 -14.85
C LEU A 87 -13.34 -13.82 -15.71
N LYS A 88 -13.65 -15.11 -15.58
CA LYS A 88 -14.78 -15.74 -16.28
C LYS A 88 -16.12 -15.24 -15.71
N LYS A 89 -16.23 -15.15 -14.39
CA LYS A 89 -17.41 -14.65 -13.68
C LYS A 89 -17.69 -13.18 -14.02
N SER A 90 -16.65 -12.37 -14.17
CA SER A 90 -16.76 -10.97 -14.59
C SER A 90 -16.91 -10.78 -16.11
N GLY A 91 -16.87 -11.86 -16.90
CA GLY A 91 -17.01 -11.80 -18.36
C GLY A 91 -15.81 -11.20 -19.09
N LYS A 92 -14.64 -11.07 -18.43
CA LYS A 92 -13.43 -10.43 -18.96
C LYS A 92 -12.36 -11.41 -19.42
N LEU A 93 -12.57 -12.72 -19.26
CA LEU A 93 -11.58 -13.74 -19.60
C LEU A 93 -11.17 -13.70 -21.09
N ASP A 94 -12.11 -13.46 -21.99
CA ASP A 94 -11.80 -13.38 -23.42
C ASP A 94 -11.03 -12.08 -23.75
N ALA A 95 -11.34 -10.98 -23.05
CA ALA A 95 -10.67 -9.69 -23.23
C ALA A 95 -9.19 -9.72 -22.81
N VAL A 96 -8.81 -10.61 -21.89
CA VAL A 96 -7.40 -10.77 -21.47
C VAL A 96 -6.61 -11.76 -22.33
N GLY A 97 -7.22 -12.38 -23.34
CA GLY A 97 -6.57 -13.41 -24.17
C GLY A 97 -6.73 -14.84 -23.64
N GLY A 98 -7.64 -15.06 -22.69
CA GLY A 98 -8.00 -16.37 -22.16
C GLY A 98 -6.95 -17.02 -21.26
N ASN A 99 -7.19 -18.28 -20.90
CA ASN A 99 -6.32 -19.03 -19.98
C ASN A 99 -4.88 -19.18 -20.47
N HIS A 100 -4.69 -19.26 -21.79
CA HIS A 100 -3.35 -19.38 -22.38
C HIS A 100 -2.49 -18.15 -22.07
N TYR A 101 -3.08 -16.96 -22.02
CA TYR A 101 -2.35 -15.74 -21.69
C TYR A 101 -1.88 -15.76 -20.23
N LEU A 102 -2.75 -16.13 -19.29
CA LEU A 102 -2.41 -16.27 -17.87
C LEU A 102 -1.29 -17.28 -17.65
N ILE A 103 -1.34 -18.43 -18.35
CA ILE A 103 -0.25 -19.42 -18.31
C ILE A 103 1.06 -18.80 -18.81
N GLY A 104 1.01 -18.05 -19.91
CA GLY A 104 2.17 -17.34 -20.45
C GLY A 104 2.80 -16.36 -19.48
N LEU A 105 2.01 -15.66 -18.66
CA LEU A 105 2.51 -14.75 -17.62
C LEU A 105 3.33 -15.52 -16.57
N THR A 106 2.84 -16.66 -16.10
CA THR A 106 3.55 -17.48 -15.10
C THR A 106 4.89 -18.01 -15.61
N GLN A 107 5.02 -18.27 -16.92
CA GLN A 107 6.25 -18.77 -17.51
C GLN A 107 7.35 -17.71 -17.66
N LYS A 108 7.00 -16.42 -17.61
CA LYS A 108 7.96 -15.32 -17.74
C LYS A 108 8.69 -14.98 -16.45
N VAL A 109 8.27 -15.54 -15.32
CA VAL A 109 8.81 -15.24 -14.00
C VAL A 109 9.91 -16.23 -13.65
N ALA A 110 11.15 -15.74 -13.59
CA ALA A 110 12.29 -16.53 -13.12
C ALA A 110 12.48 -16.43 -11.59
N SER A 111 12.11 -15.29 -10.98
CA SER A 111 12.25 -15.04 -9.53
C SER A 111 11.30 -13.93 -9.07
N SER A 112 10.78 -14.06 -7.85
CA SER A 112 9.96 -13.05 -7.16
C SER A 112 10.78 -12.10 -6.28
N ALA A 113 12.10 -12.32 -6.10
CA ALA A 113 12.92 -11.63 -5.10
C ALA A 113 13.04 -10.09 -5.26
N HIS A 114 12.69 -9.54 -6.43
CA HIS A 114 12.76 -8.11 -6.71
C HIS A 114 11.44 -7.54 -7.26
N ILE A 115 10.33 -8.20 -6.96
CA ILE A 115 9.03 -7.86 -7.54
C ILE A 115 8.54 -6.47 -7.11
N GLU A 116 8.84 -6.06 -5.89
CA GLU A 116 8.55 -4.71 -5.37
C GLU A 116 9.24 -3.63 -6.21
N PHE A 117 10.51 -3.84 -6.56
CA PHE A 117 11.28 -2.90 -7.39
C PHE A 117 10.65 -2.78 -8.80
N HIS A 118 10.22 -3.89 -9.39
CA HIS A 118 9.53 -3.89 -10.68
C HIS A 118 8.18 -3.17 -10.60
N ALA A 119 7.39 -3.41 -9.55
CA ALA A 119 6.13 -2.71 -9.30
C ALA A 119 6.33 -1.20 -9.23
N ARG A 120 7.36 -0.73 -8.50
CA ARG A 120 7.70 0.70 -8.42
C ARG A 120 8.04 1.31 -9.77
N ILE A 121 8.69 0.58 -10.68
CA ILE A 121 8.95 1.07 -12.05
C ILE A 121 7.64 1.24 -12.83
N ILE A 122 6.70 0.29 -12.73
CA ILE A 122 5.39 0.41 -13.40
C ILE A 122 4.66 1.65 -12.89
N LEU A 123 4.66 1.87 -11.57
CA LEU A 123 4.08 3.06 -10.95
C LEU A 123 4.72 4.36 -11.47
N GLN A 124 6.05 4.40 -11.59
CA GLN A 124 6.76 5.54 -12.19
C GLN A 124 6.32 5.80 -13.64
N LYS A 125 6.11 4.74 -14.45
CA LYS A 125 5.61 4.88 -15.82
C LYS A 125 4.17 5.39 -15.86
N TYR A 126 3.32 4.95 -14.93
CA TYR A 126 1.98 5.50 -14.77
C TYR A 126 2.02 7.00 -14.44
N ILE A 127 2.81 7.41 -13.45
CA ILE A 127 2.95 8.84 -13.09
C ILE A 127 3.39 9.66 -14.31
N GLN A 128 4.40 9.20 -15.06
CA GLN A 128 4.84 9.88 -16.28
C GLN A 128 3.72 9.98 -17.33
N ARG A 129 2.92 8.92 -17.50
CA ARG A 129 1.77 8.90 -18.42
C ARG A 129 0.66 9.84 -17.97
N SER A 130 0.32 9.86 -16.68
CA SER A 130 -0.69 10.74 -16.11
C SER A 130 -0.30 12.22 -16.22
N LEU A 131 0.98 12.55 -15.99
CA LEU A 131 1.49 13.90 -16.18
C LEU A 131 1.39 14.37 -17.64
N ILE A 132 1.66 13.49 -18.61
CA ILE A 132 1.49 13.81 -20.04
C ILE A 132 0.00 14.07 -20.34
N LYS A 133 -0.89 13.23 -19.81
CA LYS A 133 -2.35 13.38 -20.00
C LYS A 133 -2.84 14.72 -19.46
N ILE A 134 -2.53 15.03 -18.20
CA ILE A 134 -2.95 16.27 -17.55
C ILE A 134 -2.35 17.49 -18.23
N SER A 135 -1.08 17.44 -18.62
CA SER A 135 -0.45 18.53 -19.39
C SER A 135 -1.22 18.81 -20.68
N ASN A 136 -1.64 17.77 -21.41
CA ASN A 136 -2.42 17.96 -22.64
C ASN A 136 -3.81 18.54 -22.36
N GLU A 137 -4.47 18.13 -21.28
CA GLU A 137 -5.76 18.70 -20.87
C GLU A 137 -5.60 20.18 -20.50
N ILE A 138 -4.59 20.54 -19.71
CA ILE A 138 -4.29 21.94 -19.35
C ILE A 138 -3.99 22.77 -20.60
N ILE A 139 -3.23 22.23 -21.55
CA ILE A 139 -2.95 22.92 -22.82
C ILE A 139 -4.24 23.17 -23.60
N GLN A 140 -5.13 22.17 -23.67
CA GLN A 140 -6.43 22.32 -24.36
C GLN A 140 -7.30 23.39 -23.69
N GLU A 141 -7.40 23.36 -22.36
CA GLU A 141 -8.15 24.35 -21.57
C GLU A 141 -7.54 25.76 -21.71
N ALA A 142 -6.23 25.89 -21.80
CA ALA A 142 -5.55 27.17 -22.00
C ALA A 142 -5.80 27.81 -23.39
N TYR A 143 -6.22 27.04 -24.39
CA TYR A 143 -6.66 27.56 -25.68
C TYR A 143 -8.14 27.95 -25.71
N ASP A 144 -8.92 27.59 -24.68
CA ASP A 144 -10.33 27.93 -24.57
C ASP A 144 -10.50 29.33 -23.96
N GLU A 145 -10.78 30.32 -24.82
CA GLU A 145 -10.98 31.72 -24.43
C GLU A 145 -12.24 31.95 -23.56
N SER A 146 -13.09 30.94 -23.37
CA SER A 146 -14.32 31.07 -22.57
C SER A 146 -14.14 30.82 -21.07
N THR A 147 -12.99 30.28 -20.66
CA THR A 147 -12.69 29.94 -19.27
C THR A 147 -11.99 31.10 -18.56
N ASP A 148 -12.38 31.41 -17.31
CA ASP A 148 -11.66 32.39 -16.50
C ASP A 148 -10.23 31.88 -16.17
N VAL A 149 -9.25 32.78 -16.21
CA VAL A 149 -7.84 32.41 -16.02
C VAL A 149 -7.56 31.91 -14.59
N PHE A 150 -8.27 32.41 -13.57
CA PHE A 150 -8.11 31.93 -12.20
C PHE A 150 -8.71 30.53 -12.03
N ASP A 151 -9.87 30.27 -12.63
CA ASP A 151 -10.48 28.94 -12.64
C ASP A 151 -9.58 27.90 -13.33
N LEU A 152 -8.91 28.30 -14.44
CA LEU A 152 -7.92 27.46 -15.13
C LEU A 152 -6.73 27.12 -14.23
N LEU A 153 -6.19 28.10 -13.49
CA LEU A 153 -5.08 27.89 -12.58
C LEU A 153 -5.45 26.93 -11.44
N ASP A 154 -6.62 27.11 -10.83
CA ASP A 154 -7.12 26.25 -9.76
C ASP A 154 -7.34 24.81 -10.27
N ALA A 155 -7.92 24.66 -11.47
CA ALA A 155 -8.13 23.35 -12.09
C ALA A 155 -6.79 22.64 -12.39
N ALA A 156 -5.78 23.36 -12.88
CA ALA A 156 -4.46 22.82 -13.13
C ALA A 156 -3.76 22.36 -11.84
N GLU A 157 -3.85 23.15 -10.77
CA GLU A 157 -3.30 22.79 -9.46
C GLU A 157 -3.96 21.53 -8.91
N SER A 158 -5.30 21.45 -8.96
CA SER A 158 -6.05 20.28 -8.51
C SER A 158 -5.64 19.01 -9.28
N LYS A 159 -5.55 19.08 -10.61
CA LYS A 159 -5.17 17.92 -11.43
C LYS A 159 -3.75 17.42 -11.13
N LEU A 160 -2.80 18.33 -10.93
CA LEU A 160 -1.43 17.96 -10.55
C LEU A 160 -1.40 17.35 -9.14
N TYR A 161 -2.18 17.90 -8.21
CA TYR A 161 -2.30 17.39 -6.85
C TYR A 161 -2.82 15.95 -6.83
N ASP A 162 -3.86 15.63 -7.61
CA ASP A 162 -4.47 14.30 -7.67
C ASP A 162 -3.47 13.20 -8.11
N VAL A 163 -2.55 13.52 -9.02
CA VAL A 163 -1.48 12.57 -9.44
C VAL A 163 -0.52 12.26 -8.30
N THR A 164 -0.27 13.24 -7.42
CA THR A 164 0.63 13.04 -6.27
C THR A 164 -0.02 12.22 -5.16
N GLN A 165 -1.31 12.41 -4.89
CA GLN A 165 -2.05 11.69 -3.84
C GLN A 165 -2.54 10.31 -4.30
N GLY A 166 -3.00 10.16 -5.55
CA GLY A 166 -3.55 8.90 -6.06
C GLY A 166 -2.57 7.72 -6.04
N ASN A 167 -1.27 8.01 -5.98
CA ASN A 167 -0.19 7.00 -5.92
C ASN A 167 0.42 6.81 -4.52
N ILE A 168 0.06 7.67 -3.56
CA ILE A 168 0.42 7.55 -2.14
C ILE A 168 -0.90 7.47 -1.39
N LYS A 169 -1.55 6.30 -1.44
CA LYS A 169 -2.81 6.08 -0.73
C LYS A 169 -2.58 6.18 0.78
N ARG A 170 -2.71 7.39 1.33
CA ARG A 170 -3.41 7.57 2.59
C ARG A 170 -4.87 7.74 2.19
N SER A 171 -5.64 6.67 2.27
CA SER A 171 -7.10 6.71 2.16
C SER A 171 -7.63 7.81 3.07
N ALA A 172 -8.22 8.87 2.49
CA ALA A 172 -8.90 9.89 3.27
C ALA A 172 -10.14 9.24 3.90
N GLU A 173 -10.12 9.05 5.23
CA GLU A 173 -11.28 8.60 5.98
C GLU A 173 -12.18 9.79 6.32
N THR A 174 -13.49 9.62 6.22
CA THR A 174 -14.44 10.66 6.62
C THR A 174 -14.52 10.75 8.15
N ALA A 175 -14.79 11.96 8.66
CA ALA A 175 -14.97 12.17 10.10
C ALA A 175 -16.10 11.30 10.68
N GLN A 176 -17.18 11.06 9.91
CA GLN A 176 -18.26 10.19 10.36
C GLN A 176 -17.78 8.74 10.57
N ASN A 177 -16.96 8.20 9.65
CA ASN A 177 -16.43 6.85 9.77
C ASN A 177 -15.49 6.71 10.98
N LEU A 178 -14.63 7.71 11.20
CA LEU A 178 -13.75 7.77 12.37
C LEU A 178 -14.53 7.79 13.68
N VAL A 179 -15.65 8.54 13.74
CA VAL A 179 -16.52 8.57 14.93
C VAL A 179 -17.16 7.21 15.20
N ILE A 180 -17.62 6.51 14.16
CA ILE A 180 -18.21 5.17 14.30
C ILE A 180 -17.15 4.17 14.81
N GLN A 181 -15.94 4.20 14.23
CA GLN A 181 -14.83 3.37 14.69
C GLN A 181 -14.44 3.68 16.14
N ALA A 182 -14.36 4.96 16.52
CA ALA A 182 -14.04 5.38 17.88
C ALA A 182 -15.10 4.91 18.88
N LYS A 183 -16.39 5.04 18.56
CA LYS A 183 -17.50 4.57 19.41
C LYS A 183 -17.42 3.07 19.65
N LYS A 184 -17.18 2.29 18.59
CA LYS A 184 -17.00 0.83 18.70
C LYS A 184 -15.83 0.46 19.60
N LYS A 185 -14.69 1.14 19.47
CA LYS A 185 -13.50 0.93 20.31
C LYS A 185 -13.78 1.27 21.78
N ILE A 186 -14.54 2.33 22.05
CA ILE A 186 -14.96 2.70 23.42
C ILE A 186 -15.87 1.62 24.03
N GLU A 187 -16.84 1.10 23.27
CA GLU A 187 -17.74 0.04 23.72
C GLU A 187 -16.99 -1.28 24.00
N GLU A 188 -16.00 -1.63 23.18
CA GLU A 188 -15.14 -2.79 23.41
C GLU A 188 -14.29 -2.67 24.67
N ILE A 189 -13.80 -1.46 24.98
CA ILE A 189 -13.04 -1.19 26.21
C ILE A 189 -13.97 -1.22 27.43
N ALA A 190 -15.18 -0.65 27.32
CA ALA A 190 -16.14 -0.60 28.42
C ALA A 190 -16.68 -1.99 28.81
N ASN A 191 -16.77 -2.92 27.85
CA ASN A 191 -17.30 -4.27 28.07
C ASN A 191 -16.23 -5.29 28.53
N LYS A 192 -14.94 -4.92 28.57
CA LYS A 192 -13.88 -5.79 29.08
C LYS A 192 -13.62 -5.49 30.55
N GLU A 193 -13.64 -6.52 31.38
CA GLU A 193 -13.07 -6.43 32.74
C GLU A 193 -11.54 -6.48 32.64
N GLY A 194 -10.86 -5.40 33.02
CA GLY A 194 -9.40 -5.32 33.04
C GLY A 194 -8.84 -4.02 32.45
N LEU A 195 -7.53 -4.02 32.18
CA LEU A 195 -6.83 -2.89 31.57
C LEU A 195 -7.14 -2.80 30.07
N SER A 196 -7.23 -1.58 29.52
CA SER A 196 -7.52 -1.38 28.09
C SER A 196 -6.32 -1.69 27.19
N GLY A 197 -5.10 -1.58 27.73
CA GLY A 197 -3.84 -1.83 27.04
C GLY A 197 -3.12 -3.09 27.50
N VAL A 198 -1.93 -3.32 26.95
CA VAL A 198 -1.03 -4.43 27.34
C VAL A 198 -0.45 -4.16 28.73
N PRO A 199 -0.67 -5.03 29.73
CA PRO A 199 -0.18 -4.81 31.09
C PRO A 199 1.35 -4.87 31.14
N SER A 200 1.99 -3.91 31.78
CA SER A 200 3.45 -3.93 32.00
C SER A 200 3.88 -4.97 33.04
N GLY A 201 2.94 -5.42 33.87
CA GLY A 201 3.19 -6.32 35.01
C GLY A 201 3.69 -5.58 36.25
N PHE A 202 3.59 -4.25 36.26
CA PHE A 202 3.80 -3.41 37.44
C PHE A 202 2.47 -2.74 37.81
N ASP A 203 1.79 -3.26 38.83
CA ASP A 203 0.42 -2.84 39.20
C ASP A 203 0.24 -1.33 39.36
N GLN A 204 1.22 -0.65 39.95
CA GLN A 204 1.15 0.80 40.14
C GLN A 204 1.28 1.57 38.82
N LEU A 205 2.14 1.09 37.91
CA LEU A 205 2.30 1.69 36.60
C LEU A 205 1.06 1.46 35.74
N ASP A 206 0.55 0.22 35.75
CA ASP A 206 -0.63 -0.17 34.98
C ASP A 206 -1.88 0.58 35.43
N LYS A 207 -2.00 0.92 36.73
CA LYS A 207 -3.07 1.80 37.23
C LYS A 207 -2.99 3.23 36.68
N LEU A 208 -1.78 3.72 36.41
CA LEU A 208 -1.58 5.07 35.88
C LEU A 208 -1.75 5.13 34.37
N THR A 209 -1.29 4.10 33.65
CA THR A 209 -1.29 4.06 32.19
C THR A 209 -2.50 3.34 31.59
N SER A 210 -3.25 2.59 32.40
CA SER A 210 -4.22 1.59 31.94
C SER A 210 -3.60 0.53 31.01
N GLY A 211 -2.31 0.24 31.21
CA GLY A 211 -1.49 -0.58 30.32
C GLY A 211 -1.01 0.18 29.08
N TRP A 212 -0.17 -0.46 28.28
CA TRP A 212 0.36 0.12 27.04
C TRP A 212 -0.69 0.08 25.94
N GLN A 213 -1.07 1.25 25.43
CA GLN A 213 -2.11 1.34 24.41
C GLN A 213 -1.56 1.00 23.01
N PRO A 214 -2.37 0.34 22.17
CA PRO A 214 -2.02 0.16 20.76
C PRO A 214 -1.79 1.51 20.07
N SER A 215 -0.78 1.57 19.20
CA SER A 215 -0.34 2.76 18.43
C SER A 215 0.53 3.79 19.18
N ASP A 216 0.76 3.63 20.49
CA ASP A 216 1.63 4.54 21.24
C ASP A 216 3.12 4.21 21.06
N LEU A 217 3.94 5.27 20.99
CA LEU A 217 5.40 5.17 21.14
C LEU A 217 5.81 5.54 22.57
N VAL A 218 6.15 4.52 23.37
CA VAL A 218 6.57 4.70 24.76
C VAL A 218 8.10 4.78 24.84
N ILE A 219 8.63 5.90 25.32
CA ILE A 219 10.08 6.13 25.44
C ILE A 219 10.52 5.98 26.90
N VAL A 220 11.40 5.00 27.16
CA VAL A 220 12.05 4.82 28.47
C VAL A 220 13.46 5.40 28.42
N ALA A 221 13.65 6.57 29.04
CA ALA A 221 14.94 7.24 29.12
C ALA A 221 15.53 7.11 30.54
N ALA A 222 16.82 6.74 30.61
CA ALA A 222 17.57 6.69 31.86
C ALA A 222 19.06 6.91 31.59
N ARG A 223 19.81 7.36 32.61
CA ARG A 223 21.28 7.47 32.54
C ARG A 223 21.92 6.06 32.42
N PRO A 224 23.13 5.94 31.85
CA PRO A 224 23.86 4.67 31.82
C PRO A 224 23.98 4.05 33.22
N GLY A 225 23.79 2.73 33.31
CA GLY A 225 23.86 1.99 34.58
C GLY A 225 22.60 2.08 35.47
N MET A 226 21.59 2.89 35.14
CA MET A 226 20.37 3.05 35.96
C MET A 226 19.31 1.95 35.74
N GLY A 227 19.68 0.83 35.11
CA GLY A 227 18.78 -0.32 34.99
C GLY A 227 17.73 -0.25 33.87
N LYS A 228 17.88 0.62 32.86
CA LYS A 228 16.95 0.70 31.70
C LYS A 228 16.66 -0.68 31.10
N THR A 229 17.71 -1.44 30.80
CA THR A 229 17.59 -2.78 30.22
C THR A 229 16.95 -3.77 31.18
N ALA A 230 17.21 -3.67 32.48
CA ALA A 230 16.59 -4.55 33.47
C ALA A 230 15.08 -4.31 33.58
N LEU A 231 14.68 -3.04 33.57
CA LEU A 231 13.27 -2.63 33.58
C LEU A 231 12.54 -3.12 32.33
N THR A 232 13.06 -2.83 31.14
CA THR A 232 12.39 -3.22 29.88
C THR A 232 12.35 -4.74 29.69
N LEU A 233 13.38 -5.46 30.13
CA LEU A 233 13.42 -6.92 30.06
C LEU A 233 12.42 -7.55 31.05
N SER A 234 12.23 -6.95 32.23
CA SER A 234 11.22 -7.38 33.20
C SER A 234 9.79 -7.13 32.68
N MET A 235 9.55 -5.99 32.03
CA MET A 235 8.28 -5.73 31.35
C MET A 235 8.02 -6.76 30.25
N ALA A 236 9.00 -7.00 29.38
CA ALA A 236 8.90 -7.98 28.30
C ALA A 236 8.59 -9.39 28.82
N ARG A 237 9.26 -9.80 29.90
CA ARG A 237 8.97 -11.06 30.59
C ARG A 237 7.53 -11.12 31.08
N ASN A 238 7.07 -10.11 31.83
CA ASN A 238 5.73 -10.12 32.40
C ASN A 238 4.64 -10.17 31.32
N ILE A 239 4.82 -9.41 30.24
CA ILE A 239 3.92 -9.42 29.09
C ILE A 239 3.88 -10.79 28.42
N ALA A 240 5.05 -11.41 28.19
CA ALA A 240 5.15 -12.69 27.51
C ALA A 240 4.69 -13.89 28.36
N VAL A 241 5.13 -13.95 29.61
CA VAL A 241 4.89 -15.10 30.51
C VAL A 241 3.53 -15.01 31.19
N ASN A 242 3.22 -13.88 31.83
CA ASN A 242 1.97 -13.72 32.58
C ASN A 242 0.82 -13.32 31.64
N GLY A 243 1.10 -12.38 30.72
CA GLY A 243 0.10 -11.88 29.77
C GLY A 243 -0.16 -12.81 28.58
N GLN A 244 0.72 -13.79 28.33
CA GLN A 244 0.67 -14.68 27.16
C GLN A 244 0.61 -13.90 25.81
N ILE A 245 1.22 -12.71 25.77
CA ILE A 245 1.27 -11.85 24.58
C ILE A 245 2.68 -11.93 23.99
N GLY A 246 2.79 -12.20 22.69
CA GLY A 246 4.09 -12.28 22.00
C GLY A 246 4.85 -10.94 22.04
N VAL A 247 6.13 -10.96 22.45
CA VAL A 247 6.99 -9.78 22.53
C VAL A 247 8.21 -9.94 21.62
N ALA A 248 8.44 -8.96 20.77
CA ALA A 248 9.69 -8.82 20.02
C ALA A 248 10.64 -7.87 20.77
N PHE A 249 11.85 -8.32 21.08
CA PHE A 249 12.86 -7.52 21.79
C PHE A 249 14.10 -7.31 20.91
N PHE A 250 14.39 -6.05 20.59
CA PHE A 250 15.55 -5.66 19.80
C PHE A 250 16.63 -5.05 20.70
N SER A 251 17.85 -5.55 20.62
CA SER A 251 19.00 -5.05 21.39
C SER A 251 20.15 -4.72 20.48
N LEU A 252 20.67 -3.50 20.63
CA LEU A 252 21.83 -2.99 19.89
C LEU A 252 23.10 -2.91 20.77
N GLU A 253 22.97 -3.13 22.08
CA GLU A 253 24.07 -2.98 23.05
C GLU A 253 24.53 -4.33 23.60
N MET A 254 23.59 -5.24 23.89
CA MET A 254 23.87 -6.56 24.44
C MET A 254 23.55 -7.68 23.45
N SER A 255 24.29 -8.79 23.53
CA SER A 255 24.01 -9.97 22.71
C SER A 255 22.75 -10.69 23.17
N SER A 256 22.09 -11.42 22.26
CA SER A 256 20.88 -12.17 22.57
C SER A 256 21.11 -13.21 23.68
N VAL A 257 22.28 -13.86 23.69
CA VAL A 257 22.63 -14.83 24.74
C VAL A 257 22.66 -14.16 26.12
N GLN A 258 23.28 -12.98 26.23
CA GLN A 258 23.35 -12.25 27.51
C GLN A 258 21.96 -11.83 28.01
N LEU A 259 21.06 -11.43 27.12
CA LEU A 259 19.69 -11.06 27.50
C LEU A 259 18.88 -12.28 27.97
N ILE A 260 18.97 -13.40 27.25
CA ILE A 260 18.28 -14.64 27.63
C ILE A 260 18.81 -15.17 28.96
N THR A 261 20.13 -15.13 29.19
CA THR A 261 20.70 -15.51 30.50
C THR A 261 20.13 -14.66 31.62
N ARG A 262 19.99 -13.34 31.43
CA ARG A 262 19.36 -12.46 32.43
C ARG A 262 17.89 -12.79 32.69
N LEU A 263 17.13 -13.14 31.64
CA LEU A 263 15.74 -13.60 31.80
C LEU A 263 15.66 -14.90 32.60
N ILE A 264 16.52 -15.88 32.30
CA ILE A 264 16.58 -17.15 33.02
C ILE A 264 16.96 -16.91 34.49
N SER A 265 17.96 -16.09 34.77
CA SER A 265 18.33 -15.72 36.14
C SER A 265 17.19 -15.03 36.88
N ALA A 266 16.47 -14.12 36.22
CA ALA A 266 15.31 -13.43 36.80
C ALA A 266 14.13 -14.37 37.09
N GLU A 267 13.94 -15.41 36.28
CA GLU A 267 12.90 -16.43 36.48
C GLU A 267 13.26 -17.41 37.61
N THR A 268 14.50 -17.86 37.63
CA THR A 268 14.97 -18.95 38.50
C THR A 268 15.46 -18.47 39.86
N GLY A 269 15.67 -17.16 40.03
CA GLY A 269 16.30 -16.59 41.22
C GLY A 269 17.79 -16.95 41.36
N LEU A 270 18.40 -17.54 40.34
CA LEU A 270 19.81 -17.90 40.33
C LEU A 270 20.65 -16.66 39.98
N SER A 271 21.50 -16.25 40.92
CA SER A 271 22.47 -15.15 40.76
C SER A 271 23.81 -15.67 40.26
#